data_AF-A0A924M6T6-F1
#
_entry.id   AF-A0A924M6T6-F1
#
_cell.length_a   1.000
_cell.length_b   1.000
_cell.length_c   1.000
_cell.angle_alpha   90.00
_cell.angle_beta   90.00
_cell.angle_gamma   90.00
#
_symmetry.space_group_name_H-M   'P 1'
#
loop_
_entity.id
_entity.type
_entity.pdbx_description
1 polymer ?
#
loop_
_entity_poly.entity_id
_entity_poly.type
_entity_poly.pdbx_seq_one_letter_code
_entity_poly.pdbx_strand_id
1 'polypeptide(L)'
;MNNIKDLNHKEAINKLKSLVEEIMICLFCTDLKTDDGSTCRPMSAIKVCDQGNIWFFSEKDSEKNKAIVLDKNVQLFFSHPAKGSYLVV
;
A
#
# COMPACT_ATOMS: atom_id res chain seq x y z
N MET A 1 -14.85 -6.89 -25.36
CA MET A 1 -13.99 -7.34 -24.23
C MET A 1 -14.39 -6.52 -23.02
N ASN A 2 -15.03 -7.14 -22.04
CA ASN A 2 -15.33 -6.47 -20.77
C ASN A 2 -14.67 -7.31 -19.67
N ASN A 3 -13.34 -7.18 -19.55
CA ASN A 3 -12.52 -7.93 -18.58
C ASN A 3 -12.45 -7.21 -17.22
N ILE A 4 -13.31 -6.22 -16.99
CA ILE A 4 -13.42 -5.50 -15.73
C ILE A 4 -14.38 -6.30 -14.85
N LYS A 5 -13.88 -6.74 -13.70
CA LYS A 5 -14.68 -7.41 -12.67
C LYS A 5 -14.59 -6.60 -11.39
N ASP A 6 -15.73 -6.06 -10.95
CA ASP A 6 -15.83 -5.41 -9.65
C ASP A 6 -15.91 -6.47 -8.55
N LEU A 7 -14.92 -6.46 -7.65
CA LEU A 7 -14.84 -7.39 -6.52
C LEU A 7 -15.33 -6.70 -5.25
N ASN A 8 -15.95 -7.46 -4.36
CA ASN A 8 -16.44 -6.96 -3.08
C ASN A 8 -16.04 -7.89 -1.92
N HIS A 9 -15.95 -7.34 -0.71
CA HIS A 9 -15.71 -8.07 0.53
C HIS A 9 -14.51 -9.06 0.43
N LYS A 10 -14.77 -10.35 0.67
CA LYS A 10 -13.75 -11.41 0.72
C LYS A 10 -13.00 -11.56 -0.60
N GLU A 11 -13.66 -11.43 -1.74
CA GLU A 11 -12.99 -11.54 -3.04
C GLU A 11 -12.02 -10.37 -3.28
N ALA A 12 -12.42 -9.15 -2.89
CA ALA A 12 -11.57 -7.97 -2.99
C ALA A 12 -10.35 -8.08 -2.05
N ILE A 13 -10.56 -8.50 -0.80
CA ILE A 13 -9.47 -8.72 0.17
C ILE A 13 -8.50 -9.80 -0.31
N ASN A 14 -9.00 -10.90 -0.88
CA ASN A 14 -8.15 -11.95 -1.43
C ASN A 14 -7.29 -11.43 -2.59
N LYS A 15 -7.86 -10.61 -3.48
CA LYS A 15 -7.11 -10.01 -4.59
C LYS A 15 -6.07 -9.00 -4.08
N LEU A 16 -6.44 -8.16 -3.11
CA LEU A 16 -5.53 -7.24 -2.43
C LEU A 16 -4.34 -8.00 -1.82
N LYS A 17 -4.62 -9.02 -1.02
CA LYS A 17 -3.61 -9.87 -0.37
C LYS A 17 -2.67 -10.51 -1.38
N SER A 18 -3.20 -11.11 -2.44
CA SER A 18 -2.40 -11.70 -3.51
C SER A 18 -1.47 -10.69 -4.18
N LEU A 19 -1.95 -9.47 -4.47
CA LEU A 19 -1.13 -8.43 -5.09
C LEU A 19 -0.05 -7.91 -4.15
N VAL A 20 -0.39 -7.65 -2.88
CA VAL A 20 0.57 -7.15 -1.89
C VAL A 20 1.66 -8.19 -1.59
N GLU A 21 1.30 -9.46 -1.44
CA GLU A 21 2.25 -10.55 -1.19
C GLU A 21 3.16 -10.82 -2.40
N GLU A 22 2.65 -10.65 -3.62
CA GLU A 22 3.43 -10.80 -4.85
C GLU A 22 4.41 -9.64 -5.09
N ILE A 23 3.98 -8.41 -4.80
CA ILE A 23 4.78 -7.19 -5.07
C ILE A 23 5.75 -6.90 -3.92
N MET A 24 5.34 -7.17 -2.68
CA MET A 24 6.08 -7.01 -1.41
C MET A 24 6.49 -5.58 -1.03
N ILE A 25 7.03 -4.79 -1.96
CA ILE A 25 7.51 -3.42 -1.71
C ILE A 25 6.52 -2.42 -2.31
N CYS A 26 6.07 -1.46 -1.51
CA CYS A 26 5.34 -0.30 -2.00
C CYS A 26 6.14 0.99 -1.84
N LEU A 27 5.76 2.01 -2.60
CA LEU A 27 5.99 3.39 -2.19
C LEU A 27 4.93 3.78 -1.15
N PHE A 28 5.37 4.01 0.09
CA PHE A 28 4.54 4.44 1.19
C PHE A 28 4.66 5.96 1.33
N CYS A 29 3.61 6.68 0.99
CA CYS A 29 3.53 8.13 1.09
C CYS A 29 2.73 8.56 2.33
N THR A 30 3.22 9.57 3.06
CA THR A 30 2.58 10.21 4.22
C THR A 30 2.59 11.72 4.01
N ASP A 31 1.89 12.52 4.83
CA ASP A 31 1.92 13.99 4.71
C ASP A 31 1.63 14.42 3.26
N LEU A 32 0.48 13.97 2.77
CA LEU A 32 0.12 14.03 1.36
C LEU A 32 -0.10 15.49 0.95
N LYS A 33 0.74 15.99 0.04
CA LYS A 33 0.70 17.35 -0.48
C LYS A 33 0.71 17.33 -2.00
N THR A 34 0.05 18.32 -2.59
CA THR A 34 0.10 18.55 -4.04
C THR A 34 1.54 18.86 -4.46
N ASP A 35 1.99 18.22 -5.53
CA ASP A 35 3.31 18.42 -6.15
C ASP A 35 4.53 18.17 -5.23
N ASP A 36 4.37 17.34 -4.19
CA ASP A 36 5.44 16.96 -3.27
C ASP A 36 5.47 15.44 -3.04
N GLY A 37 6.59 14.82 -3.43
CA GLY A 37 6.85 13.38 -3.22
C GLY A 37 7.93 13.10 -2.18
N SER A 38 8.43 14.13 -1.47
CA SER A 38 9.59 14.03 -0.57
C SER A 38 9.37 13.08 0.61
N THR A 39 8.11 12.89 0.98
CA THR A 39 7.70 12.04 2.10
C THR A 39 7.38 10.62 1.66
N CYS A 40 7.52 10.29 0.36
CA CYS A 40 7.28 8.94 -0.13
C CYS A 40 8.56 8.09 -0.12
N ARG A 41 8.47 6.86 0.40
CA ARG A 41 9.64 5.97 0.51
C ARG A 41 9.28 4.50 0.31
N PRO A 42 10.22 3.67 -0.18
CA PRO A 42 9.99 2.23 -0.29
C PRO A 42 9.82 1.60 1.09
N MET A 43 8.80 0.76 1.25
CA MET A 43 8.59 -0.06 2.45
C MET A 43 8.13 -1.47 2.08
N SER A 44 8.65 -2.46 2.80
CA SER A 44 8.23 -3.86 2.66
C SER A 44 6.97 -4.13 3.48
N ALA A 45 5.91 -4.54 2.80
CA ALA A 45 4.73 -5.11 3.43
C ALA A 45 5.08 -6.50 4.01
N ILE A 46 4.68 -6.73 5.26
CA ILE A 46 5.01 -7.95 6.01
C ILE A 46 3.87 -8.97 5.91
N LYS A 47 2.63 -8.47 5.98
CA LYS A 47 1.43 -9.31 5.99
C LYS A 47 0.20 -8.51 5.61
N VAL A 48 -0.74 -9.15 4.92
CA VAL A 48 -2.13 -8.69 4.86
C VAL A 48 -2.99 -9.61 5.72
N CYS A 49 -3.68 -9.06 6.71
CA CYS A 49 -4.57 -9.85 7.57
C CYS A 49 -5.94 -10.08 6.91
N ASP A 50 -6.79 -10.92 7.52
CA ASP A 50 -8.06 -11.35 6.92
C ASP A 50 -9.08 -10.21 6.78
N GLN A 51 -8.88 -9.10 7.51
CA GLN A 51 -9.65 -7.86 7.35
C GLN A 51 -9.13 -6.94 6.23
N GLY A 52 -8.02 -7.28 5.58
CA GLY A 52 -7.39 -6.46 4.54
C GLY A 52 -6.38 -5.43 5.05
N ASN A 53 -6.04 -5.42 6.34
CA ASN A 53 -5.02 -4.50 6.86
C ASN A 53 -3.62 -4.95 6.43
N ILE A 54 -2.83 -4.02 5.91
CA ILE A 54 -1.44 -4.22 5.49
C ILE A 54 -0.50 -3.83 6.62
N TRP A 55 0.33 -4.77 7.06
CA TRP A 55 1.27 -4.61 8.17
C TRP A 55 2.66 -4.29 7.68
N PHE A 56 3.32 -3.35 8.36
CA PHE A 56 4.69 -2.93 8.09
C PHE A 56 5.50 -2.95 9.39
N PHE A 57 6.79 -3.24 9.29
CA PHE A 57 7.72 -2.91 10.37
C PHE A 57 8.26 -1.49 10.16
N SER A 58 8.37 -0.75 11.26
CA SER A 58 8.92 0.60 11.27
C SER A 58 9.73 0.80 12.55
N GLU A 59 10.85 1.51 12.43
CA GLU A 59 11.62 1.98 13.57
C GLU A 59 10.76 2.96 14.39
N LYS A 60 10.81 2.85 15.71
CA LYS A 60 9.88 3.49 16.65
C LYS A 60 9.85 5.00 16.45
N ASP A 61 11.02 5.62 16.33
CA ASP A 61 11.20 7.07 16.27
C ASP A 61 11.33 7.61 14.84
N SER A 62 10.95 6.81 13.85
CA SER A 62 11.10 7.18 12.45
C SER A 62 10.18 8.33 12.04
N GLU A 63 10.68 9.19 11.14
CA GLU A 63 9.94 10.38 10.66
C GLU A 63 8.56 10.06 10.09
N LYS A 64 8.41 8.91 9.45
CA LYS A 64 7.09 8.48 8.94
C LYS A 64 6.08 8.19 10.04
N ASN A 65 6.52 7.62 11.17
CA ASN A 65 5.61 7.36 12.28
C ASN A 65 5.17 8.69 12.89
N LYS A 66 6.09 9.65 13.02
CA LYS A 66 5.77 11.02 13.45
C LYS A 66 4.78 11.69 12.50
N ALA A 67 4.98 11.57 11.19
CA ALA A 67 4.05 12.07 10.18
C ALA A 67 2.66 11.42 10.30
N ILE A 68 2.57 10.10 10.49
CA ILE A 68 1.30 9.37 10.67
C ILE A 68 0.56 9.79 11.94
N VAL A 69 1.30 10.10 13.01
CA VAL A 69 0.70 10.61 14.26
C VAL A 69 0.06 11.99 14.04
N LEU A 70 0.66 12.83 13.20
CA LEU A 70 0.13 14.16 12.86
C LEU A 70 -1.04 14.08 11.86
N ASP A 71 -0.90 13.26 10.82
CA ASP A 71 -1.93 12.97 9.83
C ASP A 71 -1.92 11.48 9.47
N LYS A 72 -3.02 10.80 9.80
CA LYS A 72 -3.21 9.36 9.56
C LYS A 72 -3.46 8.99 8.09
N ASN A 73 -3.66 9.98 7.21
CA ASN A 73 -3.88 9.72 5.80
C ASN A 73 -2.56 9.33 5.13
N VAL A 74 -2.59 8.19 4.45
CA VAL A 74 -1.43 7.61 3.75
C VAL A 74 -1.89 7.10 2.40
N GLN A 75 -0.94 6.96 1.48
CA GLN A 75 -1.20 6.35 0.18
C GLN A 75 -0.10 5.34 -0.13
N LEU A 76 -0.49 4.18 -0.63
CA LEU A 76 0.42 3.10 -0.98
C LEU A 76 0.35 2.81 -2.48
N PHE A 77 1.51 2.78 -3.12
CA PHE A 77 1.62 2.39 -4.52
C PHE A 77 2.46 1.12 -4.64
N PHE A 78 1.85 0.06 -5.16
CA PHE A 78 2.52 -1.19 -5.48
C PHE A 78 2.57 -1.37 -7.00
N SER A 79 3.71 -1.80 -7.52
CA SER A 79 3.88 -2.07 -8.96
C SER A 79 4.73 -3.30 -9.24
N HIS A 80 4.28 -4.11 -10.19
CA HIS A 80 5.05 -5.19 -10.79
C HIS A 80 4.94 -5.08 -12.32
N PRO A 81 5.72 -4.18 -12.95
CA PRO A 81 5.58 -3.87 -14.38
C PRO A 81 5.72 -5.08 -15.30
N ALA A 82 6.65 -6.00 -14.99
CA ALA A 82 6.85 -7.22 -15.76
C ALA A 82 5.61 -8.15 -15.80
N LYS A 83 4.67 -8.00 -14.86
CA LYS A 83 3.41 -8.75 -14.80
C LYS A 83 2.18 -7.87 -15.06
N GLY A 84 2.39 -6.60 -15.41
CA GLY A 84 1.31 -5.63 -15.61
C GLY A 84 0.38 -5.47 -14.40
N SER A 85 0.88 -5.73 -13.18
CA SER A 85 0.09 -5.70 -11.96
C SER A 85 0.39 -4.44 -11.16
N TYR A 86 -0.66 -3.73 -10.76
CA TYR A 86 -0.57 -2.46 -10.05
C TYR A 86 -1.69 -2.38 -9.02
N LEU A 87 -1.41 -1.72 -7.90
CA LEU A 87 -2.36 -1.52 -6.81
C LEU A 87 -2.10 -0.16 -6.17
N VAL A 88 -3.18 0.60 -5.98
CA VAL A 88 -3.21 1.83 -5.18
C VAL A 88 -4.14 1.59 -4.01
N VAL A 89 -3.67 1.91 -2.80
CA VAL A 89 -4.44 1.85 -1.55
C VAL A 89 -4.42 3.21 -0.89
#